data_AF-A0A7L3QEE8-F1
#
_entry.id   AF-A0A7L3QEE8-F1
#
_cell.length_a   1.000
_cell.length_b   1.000
_cell.length_c   1.000
_cell.angle_alpha   90.00
_cell.angle_beta   90.00
_cell.angle_gamma   90.00
#
_symmetry.space_group_name_H-M   'P 1'
#
loop_
_entity.id
_entity.type
_entity.pdbx_description
1 polymer ?
#
loop_
_entity_poly.entity_id
_entity_poly.type
_entity_poly.pdbx_seq_one_letter_code
_entity_poly.pdbx_strand_id
1 'polypeptide(L)' 'KSGRKGNSRFSEGPEGNSQFSEGPSPERLRILRHHLHLRSRGWLQDPAGNWVKDGNAEFDSDEEEPPPLPPA' A
#
# COMPACT_ATOMS: atom_id res chain seq x y z
N LYS A 1 -30.31 40.70 5.90
CA LYS A 1 -29.22 41.22 5.03
C LYS A 1 -28.01 41.31 5.94
N SER A 2 -26.94 40.53 5.79
CA SER A 2 -26.03 40.44 4.64
C SER A 2 -25.30 39.09 4.75
N GLY A 3 -24.98 38.32 3.71
CA GLY A 3 -24.70 38.68 2.34
C GLY A 3 -23.21 38.47 2.05
N ARG A 4 -22.90 37.33 1.39
CA ARG A 4 -21.79 37.14 0.42
C ARG A 4 -20.33 37.22 0.91
N LYS A 5 -19.61 36.09 0.81
CA LYS A 5 -18.50 35.81 -0.15
C LYS A 5 -17.98 34.40 0.21
N GLY A 6 -17.78 33.44 -0.67
CA GLY A 6 -17.39 33.53 -2.07
C GLY A 6 -15.94 33.05 -2.19
N ASN A 7 -15.81 31.75 -2.48
CA ASN A 7 -14.70 31.02 -3.11
C ASN A 7 -13.54 31.84 -3.68
N SER A 8 -12.31 31.38 -3.48
CA SER A 8 -11.32 31.18 -4.56
C SER A 8 -10.11 30.43 -3.98
N ARG A 9 -9.92 29.15 -4.34
CA ARG A 9 -8.87 28.61 -5.27
C ARG A 9 -7.45 28.87 -4.73
N PHE A 10 -6.54 27.92 -4.56
CA PHE A 10 -6.08 26.78 -5.36
C PHE A 10 -5.38 25.82 -4.36
N SER A 11 -5.59 24.50 -4.24
CA SER A 11 -5.43 23.39 -5.18
C SER A 11 -4.01 23.24 -5.75
N GLU A 12 -3.45 22.02 -5.60
CA GLU A 12 -2.22 21.44 -6.18
C GLU A 12 -0.94 21.69 -5.36
N GLY A 13 -0.13 20.72 -4.91
CA GLY A 13 0.02 19.28 -5.16
C GLY A 13 1.07 18.71 -4.17
N PRO A 14 1.56 17.46 -4.33
CA PRO A 14 1.87 16.55 -3.21
C PRO A 14 3.33 16.63 -2.72
N GLU A 15 3.59 17.39 -1.67
CA GLU A 15 4.90 17.39 -0.99
C GLU A 15 4.79 16.77 0.39
N GLY A 16 4.95 15.44 0.42
CA GLY A 16 4.89 14.66 1.65
C GLY A 16 5.80 13.43 1.63
N ASN A 17 6.90 13.47 0.87
CA ASN A 17 8.00 12.50 1.02
C ASN A 17 9.22 13.19 1.61
N SER A 18 9.21 13.50 2.92
CA SER A 18 10.44 13.75 3.66
C SER A 18 10.20 13.77 5.17
N GLN A 19 10.09 12.59 5.78
CA GLN A 19 10.30 12.45 7.22
C GLN A 19 10.67 11.01 7.61
N PHE A 20 11.79 10.53 7.08
CA PHE A 20 12.52 9.40 7.68
C PHE A 20 13.68 9.95 8.50
N SER A 21 13.38 10.41 9.73
CA SER A 21 14.41 10.75 10.73
C SER A 21 13.97 10.41 12.16
N GLU A 22 13.24 9.31 12.34
CA GLU A 22 13.15 8.58 13.60
C GLU A 22 12.71 7.16 13.21
N GLY A 23 13.38 6.13 13.73
CA GLY A 23 12.99 4.75 13.46
C GLY A 23 11.48 4.57 13.74
N PRO A 24 10.77 3.72 12.99
CA PRO A 24 9.34 3.52 13.24
C PRO A 24 9.15 3.15 14.71
N SER A 25 8.25 3.88 15.40
CA SER A 25 7.91 3.58 16.79
C SER A 25 7.57 2.08 16.92
N PRO A 26 7.79 1.46 18.08
CA PRO A 26 7.50 0.03 18.26
C PRO A 26 6.05 -0.31 17.92
N GLU A 27 5.13 0.64 18.08
CA GLU A 27 3.74 0.51 17.65
C GLU A 27 3.57 0.50 16.13
N ARG A 28 4.20 1.43 15.42
CA ARG A 28 4.21 1.45 13.95
C ARG A 28 4.80 0.17 13.38
N LEU A 29 5.85 -0.38 14.00
CA LEU A 29 6.42 -1.67 13.62
C LEU A 29 5.44 -2.83 13.81
N ARG A 30 4.71 -2.87 14.94
CA ARG A 30 3.69 -3.89 15.18
C ARG A 30 2.58 -3.83 14.13
N ILE A 31 2.08 -2.62 13.84
CA ILE A 31 1.05 -2.39 12.83
C ILE A 31 1.55 -2.83 11.45
N LEU A 32 2.76 -2.42 11.05
CA LEU A 32 3.37 -2.81 9.78
C LEU A 32 3.53 -4.33 9.67
N ARG A 33 4.05 -4.99 10.72
CA ARG A 33 4.18 -6.45 10.75
C ARG A 33 2.83 -7.13 10.59
N HIS A 34 1.80 -6.63 11.26
CA HIS A 34 0.45 -7.17 11.16
C HIS A 34 -0.09 -7.03 9.73
N HIS A 35 0.09 -5.86 9.09
CA HIS A 35 -0.34 -5.62 7.72
C HIS A 35 0.38 -6.54 6.72
N LEU A 36 1.70 -6.68 6.84
CA LEU A 36 2.48 -7.57 5.97
C LEU A 36 2.06 -9.04 6.13
N HIS A 37 1.79 -9.47 7.36
CA HIS A 37 1.32 -10.82 7.67
C HIS A 37 -0.05 -11.11 7.05
N LEU A 38 -0.96 -10.14 7.09
CA LEU A 38 -2.27 -10.25 6.42
C LEU A 38 -2.10 -10.34 4.90
N ARG A 39 -1.28 -9.47 4.30
CA ARG A 39 -1.00 -9.50 2.85
C ARG A 39 -0.40 -10.82 2.38
N SER A 40 0.58 -11.36 3.09
CA SER A 40 1.19 -12.65 2.75
C SER A 40 0.22 -13.83 2.89
N ARG A 41 -0.89 -13.67 3.61
CA ARG A 41 -1.94 -14.68 3.78
C ARG A 41 -3.10 -14.49 2.80
N GLY A 42 -2.94 -13.65 1.79
CA GLY A 42 -3.98 -13.36 0.80
C GLY A 42 -5.08 -12.44 1.31
N TRP A 43 -4.81 -11.60 2.32
CA TRP A 43 -5.75 -10.55 2.72
C TRP A 43 -5.44 -9.26 1.97
N LEU A 44 -6.48 -8.68 1.36
CA LEU A 44 -6.43 -7.39 0.70
C LEU A 44 -7.22 -6.36 1.52
N GLN A 45 -6.82 -5.11 1.41
CA GLN A 45 -7.56 -4.02 2.04
C GLN A 45 -8.55 -3.45 1.01
N ASP A 46 -9.84 -3.54 1.33
CA ASP A 46 -10.91 -2.93 0.56
C ASP A 46 -10.78 -1.38 0.56
N PRO A 47 -11.35 -0.65 -0.41
CA PRO A 47 -11.35 0.82 -0.39
C PRO A 47 -11.94 1.45 0.88
N ALA A 48 -12.77 0.71 1.64
CA ALA A 48 -13.28 1.12 2.94
C ALA A 48 -12.28 0.90 4.10
N GLY A 49 -11.09 0.33 3.84
CA GLY A 49 -10.05 0.06 4.84
C GLY A 49 -10.20 -1.30 5.55
N ASN A 50 -11.15 -2.13 5.14
CA ASN A 50 -11.40 -3.45 5.75
C ASN A 50 -10.49 -4.52 5.14
N TRP A 51 -9.99 -5.43 5.97
CA TRP A 51 -9.24 -6.59 5.50
C TRP A 51 -10.20 -7.67 5.01
N VAL A 52 -10.22 -7.90 3.71
CA VAL A 52 -11.01 -8.94 3.05
C VAL A 52 -10.08 -10.06 2.62
N LYS A 53 -10.48 -11.31 2.84
CA LYS A 53 -9.71 -12.46 2.37
C LYS A 53 -9.96 -12.60 0.88
N ASP A 54 -8.93 -12.34 0.09
CA ASP A 54 -9.02 -12.49 -1.35
C ASP A 54 -8.86 -13.97 -1.70
N GLY A 55 -9.91 -14.56 -2.26
CA GLY A 55 -9.93 -15.94 -2.72
C GLY A 55 -9.22 -16.14 -4.07
N ASN A 56 -8.75 -15.06 -4.70
CA ASN A 56 -8.12 -15.02 -6.01
C ASN A 56 -6.65 -14.58 -5.94
N ALA A 57 -6.06 -14.51 -4.75
CA ALA A 57 -4.62 -14.40 -4.54
C ALA A 57 -3.97 -15.76 -4.88
N GLU A 58 -4.21 -16.22 -6.11
CA GLU A 58 -3.31 -17.10 -6.82
C GLU A 58 -2.02 -16.29 -6.93
N PHE A 59 -1.05 -16.64 -6.09
CA PHE A 59 0.33 -16.37 -6.43
C PHE A 59 0.52 -17.14 -7.75
N ASP A 60 0.30 -16.47 -8.88
CA ASP A 60 0.77 -16.96 -10.16
C ASP A 60 2.27 -17.14 -9.95
N SER A 61 2.66 -18.38 -9.64
CA SER A 61 4.01 -18.89 -9.87
C SER A 61 4.28 -18.89 -11.39
N ASP A 62 4.02 -17.77 -12.06
CA ASP A 62 4.55 -17.36 -13.35
C ASP A 62 5.99 -16.88 -13.11
N GLU A 63 6.79 -17.74 -12.49
CA GLU A 63 8.21 -17.78 -12.77
C GLU A 63 8.38 -19.08 -13.56
N GLU A 64 8.03 -18.99 -14.85
CA GLU A 64 8.45 -19.95 -15.86
C GLU A 64 9.96 -20.16 -15.67
N GLU A 65 10.35 -21.34 -15.17
CA GLU A 65 11.74 -21.70 -14.96
C GLU A 65 12.48 -21.49 -16.30
N PRO A 66 13.51 -20.62 -16.38
CA PRO A 66 14.20 -20.42 -17.64
C PRO A 66 14.78 -21.78 -18.10
N PRO A 67 14.57 -22.20 -19.36
CA PRO A 67 15.05 -23.50 -19.81
C PRO A 67 16.57 -23.60 -19.62
N PRO A 68 17.09 -24.75 -19.15
CA PRO A 68 18.51 -24.89 -18.87
C PRO A 68 19.33 -24.72 -20.15
N LEU A 69 20.29 -23.78 -20.12
CA LEU A 69 21.25 -23.58 -21.19
C LEU A 69 22.15 -24.83 -21.29
N PRO A 70 22.29 -25.48 -22.45
CA PRO A 70 23.24 -26.59 -22.60
C PRO A 70 24.69 -26.08 -22.56
N PRO A 71 25.63 -26.83 -21.95
CA PRO A 71 27.05 -26.45 -21.89
C PRO A 71 27.77 -26.60 -23.24
N ALA A 72 28.83 -25.80 -23.44
CA ALA A 72 29.72 -25.83 -24.60
C ALA A 72 30.63 -27.06 -24.67
#